data_AF-A0A0F0GM83-F1
#
_entry.id   AF-A0A0F0GM83-F1
#
_cell.length_a   1.000
_cell.length_b   1.000
_cell.length_c   1.000
_cell.angle_alpha   90.00
_cell.angle_beta   90.00
_cell.angle_gamma   90.00
#
_symmetry.space_group_name_H-M   'P 1'
#
loop_
_entity.id
_entity.type
_entity.pdbx_description
1 polymer ?
#
loop_
_entity_poly.entity_id
_entity_poly.type
_entity_poly.pdbx_seq_one_letter_code
_entity_poly.pdbx_strand_id
1 'polypeptide(L)'
;MDRQLLEPSQMDGKLTYRFDTTGRRVALLPARCKLGRHTLGHSQFRAVVRDGEAHISCLACATDTADHFWRLAATAPAADRAELSEELYFELVRHQPQTALTSGNGRRA
;
A
#
# COMPACT_ATOMS: atom_id res chain seq x y z
N MET A 1 -20.91 7.78 -25.15
CA MET A 1 -20.27 6.59 -24.57
C MET A 1 -19.20 7.06 -23.60
N ASP A 2 -19.57 7.04 -22.32
CA ASP A 2 -18.80 7.48 -21.17
C ASP A 2 -17.48 6.73 -21.05
N ARG A 3 -16.39 7.40 -21.43
CA ARG A 3 -15.05 7.05 -20.93
C ARG A 3 -14.98 7.57 -19.51
N GLN A 4 -15.70 6.92 -18.57
CA GLN A 4 -15.21 6.86 -17.21
C GLN A 4 -13.85 6.18 -17.32
N LEU A 5 -12.81 7.01 -17.47
CA LEU A 5 -11.47 6.63 -17.13
C LEU A 5 -11.62 5.93 -15.79
N LEU A 6 -11.40 4.62 -15.78
CA LEU A 6 -11.03 3.92 -14.57
C LEU A 6 -9.88 4.76 -14.04
N GLU A 7 -10.15 5.63 -13.07
CA GLU A 7 -9.09 6.34 -12.39
C GLU A 7 -8.14 5.22 -12.00
N PRO A 8 -6.86 5.29 -12.41
CA PRO A 8 -5.89 4.29 -12.02
C PRO A 8 -5.72 4.53 -10.53
N SER A 9 -6.63 3.96 -9.73
CA SER A 9 -6.33 3.19 -8.56
C SER A 9 -5.01 3.64 -7.98
N GLN A 10 -5.01 4.83 -7.37
CA GLN A 10 -3.80 5.62 -7.20
C GLN A 10 -2.78 4.76 -6.47
N MET A 11 -1.71 4.38 -7.17
CA MET A 11 -0.69 3.52 -6.59
C MET A 11 0.05 4.34 -5.54
N ASP A 12 0.18 3.80 -4.34
CA ASP A 12 0.93 4.45 -3.27
C ASP A 12 2.45 4.37 -3.54
N GLY A 13 2.89 3.45 -4.38
CA GLY A 13 4.28 3.31 -4.77
C GLY A 13 4.58 2.02 -5.51
N LYS A 14 5.85 1.61 -5.47
CA LYS A 14 6.34 0.35 -6.04
C LYS A 14 6.70 -0.61 -4.92
N LEU A 15 6.48 -1.91 -5.15
CA LEU A 15 6.89 -2.95 -4.22
C LEU A 15 8.39 -3.21 -4.40
N THR A 16 9.14 -3.03 -3.31
CA THR A 16 10.58 -3.27 -3.29
C THR A 16 10.86 -4.73 -2.93
N TYR A 17 11.87 -5.34 -3.55
CA TYR A 17 12.28 -6.70 -3.27
C TYR A 17 13.75 -6.72 -2.87
N ARG A 18 14.08 -7.53 -1.86
CA ARG A 18 15.45 -7.88 -1.52
C ARG A 18 15.71 -9.33 -1.90
N PHE A 19 16.97 -9.69 -2.12
CA PHE A 19 17.39 -11.09 -2.15
C PHE A 19 18.07 -11.42 -0.83
N ASP A 20 17.74 -12.56 -0.24
CA ASP A 20 18.47 -13.07 0.93
C ASP A 20 19.81 -13.72 0.50
N THR A 21 20.60 -14.14 1.48
CA THR A 21 21.90 -14.80 1.25
C THR A 21 21.79 -16.15 0.53
N THR A 22 20.57 -16.70 0.43
CA THR A 22 20.27 -17.93 -0.31
C THR A 22 19.76 -17.65 -1.73
N GLY A 23 19.73 -16.38 -2.14
CA GLY A 23 19.22 -15.95 -3.44
C GLY A 23 17.68 -15.98 -3.52
N ARG A 24 16.98 -16.17 -2.41
CA ARG A 24 15.51 -16.14 -2.38
C ARG A 24 15.04 -14.71 -2.36
N ARG A 25 13.98 -14.45 -3.13
CA ARG A 25 13.35 -13.14 -3.19
C ARG A 25 12.50 -12.94 -1.94
N VAL A 26 12.63 -11.76 -1.35
CA VAL A 26 11.86 -11.32 -0.20
C VAL A 26 11.17 -10.02 -0.58
N ALA A 27 9.84 -10.01 -0.56
CA ALA A 27 9.07 -8.78 -0.74
C ALA A 27 9.20 -7.92 0.52
N LEU A 28 9.63 -6.67 0.36
CA LEU A 28 9.64 -5.70 1.45
C LEU A 28 8.25 -5.06 1.51
N LEU A 29 7.58 -5.21 2.63
CA LEU A 29 6.29 -4.61 2.92
C LEU A 29 6.46 -3.49 3.95
N PRO A 30 5.63 -2.44 3.91
CA PRO A 30 5.67 -1.41 4.94
C PRO A 30 5.37 -2.03 6.31
N ALA A 31 6.19 -1.70 7.31
CA ALA A 31 5.98 -2.22 8.66
C ALA A 31 4.68 -1.72 9.32
N ARG A 32 4.04 -0.68 8.76
CA ARG A 32 2.84 -0.04 9.31
C ARG A 32 1.73 0.10 8.27
N CYS A 33 0.50 0.20 8.74
CA CYS A 33 -0.66 0.47 7.90
C CYS A 33 -0.55 1.85 7.23
N LYS A 34 -1.37 2.08 6.19
CA LYS A 34 -1.38 3.33 5.42
C LYS A 34 -1.60 4.57 6.27
N LEU A 35 -2.40 4.43 7.34
CA LEU A 35 -2.69 5.49 8.31
C LEU A 35 -1.60 5.67 9.37
N GLY A 36 -0.58 4.82 9.40
CA GLY A 36 0.47 4.84 10.43
C GLY A 36 0.03 4.44 11.85
N ARG A 37 -1.25 4.09 12.04
CA ARG A 37 -1.85 3.79 13.36
C ARG A 37 -1.48 2.41 13.91
N HIS A 38 -1.27 1.43 13.03
CA HIS A 38 -1.07 0.03 13.40
C HIS A 38 0.19 -0.53 12.76
N THR A 39 1.01 -1.22 13.54
CA THR A 39 2.18 -1.96 13.05
C THR A 39 1.73 -3.32 12.53
N LEU A 40 1.98 -3.63 11.25
CA LEU A 40 1.59 -4.89 10.61
C LEU A 40 2.28 -6.11 11.22
N GLY A 41 3.44 -5.93 11.87
CA GLY A 41 4.11 -7.01 12.60
C GLY A 41 3.35 -7.45 13.86
N HIS A 42 2.60 -6.54 14.47
CA HIS A 42 1.81 -6.80 15.68
C HIS A 42 0.32 -6.99 15.39
N SER A 43 -0.16 -6.39 14.29
CA SER A 43 -1.55 -6.38 13.88
C SER A 43 -1.73 -7.38 12.75
N GLN A 44 -2.75 -8.23 12.81
CA GLN A 44 -3.03 -9.13 11.69
C GLN A 44 -3.23 -8.32 10.41
N PHE A 45 -2.52 -8.70 9.35
CA PHE A 45 -2.57 -8.03 8.06
C PHE A 45 -2.71 -9.06 6.94
N ARG A 46 -3.19 -8.59 5.79
CA ARG A 46 -3.36 -9.40 4.61
C ARG A 46 -2.66 -8.74 3.43
N ALA A 47 -1.64 -9.41 2.90
CA ALA A 47 -0.96 -9.00 1.68
C ALA A 47 -1.36 -9.94 0.54
N VAL A 48 -1.89 -9.39 -0.55
CA VAL A 48 -2.27 -10.14 -1.75
C VAL A 48 -1.64 -9.49 -2.96
N VAL A 49 -0.87 -10.27 -3.72
CA VAL A 49 -0.36 -9.85 -5.02
C VAL A 49 -1.32 -10.37 -6.09
N ARG A 50 -1.88 -9.48 -6.90
CA ARG A 50 -2.81 -9.81 -7.98
C ARG A 50 -2.57 -8.89 -9.16
N ASP A 51 -2.51 -9.44 -10.37
CA ASP A 51 -2.41 -8.65 -11.62
C ASP A 51 -1.19 -7.67 -11.65
N GLY A 52 -0.09 -8.01 -10.95
CA GLY A 52 1.07 -7.12 -10.83
C GLY A 52 0.91 -5.99 -9.80
N GLU A 53 -0.07 -6.10 -8.90
CA GLU A 53 -0.33 -5.15 -7.83
C GLU A 53 -0.32 -5.87 -6.47
N ALA A 54 0.46 -5.37 -5.52
CA ALA A 54 0.46 -5.83 -4.14
C ALA A 54 -0.48 -4.95 -3.31
N HIS A 55 -1.56 -5.57 -2.84
CA HIS A 55 -2.54 -4.99 -1.94
C HIS A 55 -2.24 -5.44 -0.51
N ILE A 56 -1.86 -4.51 0.36
CA ILE A 56 -1.56 -4.82 1.77
C ILE A 56 -2.58 -4.13 2.66
N SER A 57 -3.52 -4.88 3.20
CA SER A 57 -4.55 -4.39 4.11
C SER A 57 -4.25 -4.72 5.57
N CYS A 58 -4.44 -3.76 6.45
CA CYS A 58 -4.46 -3.99 7.89
C CYS A 58 -5.86 -4.42 8.30
N LEU A 59 -6.04 -5.60 8.90
CA LEU A 59 -7.36 -6.09 9.30
C LEU A 59 -8.00 -5.23 10.39
N ALA A 60 -7.20 -4.57 11.23
CA ALA A 60 -7.69 -3.63 12.23
C ALA A 60 -8.22 -2.32 11.62
N CYS A 61 -7.70 -1.88 10.48
CA CYS A 61 -8.21 -0.70 9.77
C CYS A 61 -9.30 -1.04 8.75
N ALA A 62 -9.44 -2.32 8.38
CA ALA A 62 -10.40 -2.75 7.36
C ALA A 62 -11.85 -2.42 7.72
N THR A 63 -12.15 -2.25 9.01
CA THR A 63 -13.46 -1.87 9.52
C THR A 63 -13.70 -0.36 9.54
N ASP A 64 -12.66 0.47 9.37
CA ASP A 64 -12.71 1.91 9.69
C ASP A 64 -12.69 2.81 8.44
N THR A 65 -11.97 2.43 7.39
CA THR A 65 -11.76 3.29 6.20
C THR A 65 -11.67 2.46 4.92
N ALA A 66 -12.28 2.92 3.83
CA ALA A 66 -12.24 2.20 2.55
C ALA A 66 -10.82 2.14 1.93
N ASP A 67 -10.00 3.19 2.09
CA ASP A 67 -8.61 3.28 1.60
C ASP A 67 -7.58 2.95 2.70
N HIS A 68 -7.78 1.83 3.41
CA HIS A 68 -6.90 1.37 4.49
C HIS A 68 -5.76 0.47 4.01
N PHE A 69 -5.67 0.24 2.70
CA PHE A 69 -4.75 -0.71 2.10
C PHE A 69 -3.68 0.00 1.26
N TRP A 70 -2.45 -0.49 1.35
CA TRP A 70 -1.38 -0.04 0.47
C TRP A 70 -1.52 -0.70 -0.89
N ARG A 71 -1.36 0.08 -1.95
CA ARG A 71 -1.39 -0.36 -3.34
C ARG A 71 -0.03 -0.15 -3.96
N LEU A 72 0.75 -1.23 -4.03
CA LEU A 72 2.13 -1.17 -4.54
C LEU A 72 2.24 -1.87 -5.88
N ALA A 73 2.93 -1.26 -6.83
CA ALA A 73 3.22 -1.89 -8.12
C ALA A 73 4.20 -3.04 -7.92
N ALA A 74 3.75 -4.27 -8.11
CA ALA A 74 4.58 -5.47 -8.08
C ALA A 74 5.16 -5.70 -9.48
N THR A 75 6.44 -5.37 -9.64
CA THR A 75 7.20 -5.61 -10.89
C THR A 75 7.61 -7.07 -11.08
N ALA A 76 7.25 -7.93 -10.14
CA ALA A 76 7.71 -9.31 -10.05
C ALA A 76 6.58 -10.21 -9.51
N PRO A 77 6.65 -11.53 -9.78
CA PRO A 77 5.77 -12.52 -9.16
C PRO A 77 5.86 -12.47 -7.63
N ALA A 78 4.81 -12.95 -6.96
CA ALA A 78 4.75 -13.05 -5.52
C ALA A 78 6.00 -13.74 -4.96
N ALA A 79 6.65 -13.09 -4.01
CA ALA A 79 7.81 -13.65 -3.32
C ALA A 79 7.37 -14.72 -2.31
N ASP A 80 8.20 -15.75 -2.12
CA ASP A 80 7.96 -16.79 -1.11
C ASP A 80 8.00 -16.25 0.33
N ARG A 81 8.63 -15.09 0.53
CA ARG A 81 8.79 -14.45 1.83
C ARG A 81 8.49 -12.97 1.75
N ALA A 82 7.97 -12.43 2.85
CA ALA A 82 7.79 -11.01 3.05
C ALA A 82 8.51 -10.56 4.32
N GLU A 83 9.19 -9.41 4.27
CA GLU A 83 9.83 -8.74 5.41
C GLU A 83 9.17 -7.38 5.61
N LEU A 84 9.01 -6.97 6.87
CA LEU A 84 8.45 -5.69 7.24
C LEU A 84 9.59 -4.67 7.41
N SER A 85 9.51 -3.55 6.70
CA SER A 85 10.50 -2.46 6.78
C SER A 85 9.82 -1.15 7.19
N GLU A 86 10.36 -0.52 8.26
CA GLU A 86 9.95 0.83 8.64
C GLU A 86 10.45 1.88 7.64
N GLU A 87 11.63 1.68 7.06
CA GLU A 87 12.20 2.57 6.05
C GLU A 87 11.29 2.65 4.83
N LEU A 88 10.83 1.50 4.32
CA LEU A 88 9.89 1.45 3.21
C LEU A 88 8.57 2.15 3.54
N TYR A 89 8.08 2.04 4.78
CA TYR A 89 6.90 2.79 5.21
C TYR A 89 7.14 4.30 5.10
N PHE A 90 8.26 4.82 5.59
CA PHE A 90 8.56 6.25 5.48
C PHE A 90 8.72 6.71 4.03
N GLU A 91 9.35 5.91 3.16
CA GLU A 91 9.43 6.21 1.73
C GLU A 91 8.04 6.28 1.11
N LEU A 92 7.18 5.30 1.36
CA LEU A 92 5.83 5.27 0.79
C LEU A 92 4.96 6.42 1.29
N VAL A 93 5.01 6.76 2.58
CA VAL A 93 4.30 7.93 3.12
C VAL A 93 4.81 9.24 2.53
N ARG A 94 6.12 9.37 2.25
CA ARG A 94 6.68 10.54 1.56
C ARG A 94 6.27 10.62 0.09
N HIS A 95 6.08 9.48 -0.55
CA HIS A 95 5.67 9.37 -1.95
C HIS A 95 4.17 9.37 -2.15
N GLN A 96 3.36 9.28 -1.09
CA GLN A 96 1.92 9.47 -1.18
C GLN A 96 1.65 10.85 -1.77
N PRO A 97 1.05 10.93 -2.98
CA PRO A 97 0.46 12.16 -3.45
C PRO A 97 -0.56 12.57 -2.38
N GLN A 98 -0.53 13.83 -1.95
CA GLN A 98 -1.50 14.39 -1.02
C GLN A 98 -2.92 14.39 -1.63
N THR A 99 -3.56 13.24 -1.74
CA THR A 99 -4.93 13.12 -2.25
C THR A 99 -5.90 13.09 -1.08
N ALA A 100 -5.83 14.09 -0.21
CA ALA A 100 -6.83 14.31 0.85
C ALA A 100 -6.78 15.74 1.44
N LEU A 101 -6.67 16.78 0.61
CA LEU A 101 -6.94 18.16 1.03
C LEU A 101 -7.79 18.92 -0.01
N THR A 102 -8.74 18.25 -0.67
CA THR A 102 -9.76 18.93 -1.50
C THR A 102 -11.13 18.29 -1.34
N SER A 103 -11.68 18.37 -0.13
CA SER A 103 -13.13 18.37 0.08
C SER A 103 -13.52 19.58 0.92
N GLY A 104 -13.05 20.76 0.51
CA GLY A 104 -13.65 22.04 0.87
C GLY A 104 -14.70 22.38 -0.17
N ASN A 105 -15.85 21.70 -0.11
CA ASN A 105 -16.96 21.95 -1.01
C ASN A 105 -17.55 23.33 -0.70
N GLY A 106 -17.78 24.14 -1.74
CA GLY A 106 -18.26 25.50 -1.62
C GLY A 106 -19.61 25.60 -0.91
N ARG A 107 -19.78 26.69 -0.15
CA ARG A 107 -21.10 27.24 0.17
C ARG A 107 -21.13 28.72 -0.22
N ARG A 108 -22.06 29.00 -1.13
CA ARG A 108 -22.57 30.30 -1.55
C ARG A 108 -22.91 31.21 -0.36
N ALA A 109 -22.68 32.49 -0.53
CA ALA A 109 -23.68 33.55 -0.35
C ALA A 109 -23.33 34.70 -1.28
#